data_AF-A0A2V6KHZ9-F1
#
_entry.id   AF-A0A2V6KHZ9-F1
#
_cell.length_a   1.000
_cell.length_b   1.000
_cell.length_c   1.000
_cell.angle_alpha   90.00
_cell.angle_beta   90.00
_cell.angle_gamma   90.00
#
_symmetry.space_group_name_H-M   'P 1'
#
loop_
_entity.id
_entity.type
_entity.pdbx_description
1 polymer ?
#
loop_
_entity_poly.entity_id
_entity_poly.type
_entity_poly.pdbx_seq_one_letter_code
_entity_poly.pdbx_strand_id
1 'polypeptide(L)'
;PTYAWRHLGLVEPDGTPTGRGMIFSFFHGGEGLAVAVALEDETYPIDELLFDLANIRAGPRFAGEDSPMGGRLGILCQRVYRRADYPGYLSMGVPVQYGAGASEVVRALVADPRSKHKLTNELLRHGDIERALVEWRSILRHIVLAPAYPFSRWTELKTAAEGLVDKTGSPTSAVDLVTLVPLQQRAVRK
;
A
#
# COMPACT_ATOMS: atom_id res chain seq x y z
N PRO A 1 3.66 -21.86 7.38
CA PRO A 1 3.63 -20.96 6.20
C PRO A 1 2.97 -21.59 4.97
N THR A 2 3.43 -22.76 4.52
CA THR A 2 3.00 -23.38 3.25
C THR A 2 1.49 -23.68 3.17
N TYR A 3 0.88 -24.10 4.28
CA TYR A 3 -0.57 -24.30 4.37
C TYR A 3 -1.33 -22.98 4.13
N ALA A 4 -0.96 -21.90 4.80
CA ALA A 4 -1.57 -20.58 4.61
C ALA A 4 -1.43 -20.09 3.16
N TRP A 5 -0.28 -20.30 2.53
CA TRP A 5 -0.06 -19.88 1.14
C TRP A 5 -0.93 -20.62 0.13
N ARG A 6 -1.17 -21.92 0.33
CA ARG A 6 -2.15 -22.67 -0.49
C ARG A 6 -3.56 -22.13 -0.29
N HIS A 7 -3.97 -21.90 0.96
CA HIS A 7 -5.31 -21.35 1.27
C HIS A 7 -5.54 -19.93 0.73
N LEU A 8 -4.48 -19.13 0.65
CA LEU A 8 -4.52 -17.78 0.08
C LEU A 8 -4.36 -17.80 -1.46
N GLY A 9 -4.18 -18.96 -2.08
CA GLY A 9 -4.01 -19.11 -3.53
C GLY A 9 -2.70 -18.56 -4.06
N LEU A 10 -1.63 -18.56 -3.25
CA LEU A 10 -0.31 -18.05 -3.62
C LEU A 10 0.57 -19.11 -4.30
N VAL A 11 0.30 -20.38 -4.03
CA VAL A 11 1.03 -21.51 -4.62
C VAL A 11 0.05 -22.62 -5.00
N GLU A 12 0.37 -23.31 -6.08
CA GLU A 12 -0.29 -24.53 -6.54
C GLU A 12 -0.02 -25.72 -5.59
N PRO A 13 -0.76 -26.85 -5.72
CA PRO A 13 -0.53 -28.04 -4.91
C PRO A 13 0.91 -28.57 -4.99
N ASP A 14 1.57 -28.44 -6.14
CA ASP A 14 2.97 -28.83 -6.38
C ASP A 14 3.99 -27.81 -5.85
N GLY A 15 3.52 -26.65 -5.36
CA GLY A 15 4.35 -25.57 -4.82
C GLY A 15 4.76 -24.51 -5.83
N THR A 16 4.35 -24.61 -7.09
CA THR A 16 4.60 -23.57 -8.09
C THR A 16 3.86 -22.27 -7.71
N PRO A 17 4.51 -21.09 -7.75
CA PRO A 17 3.83 -19.82 -7.49
C PRO A 17 2.73 -19.52 -8.52
N THR A 18 1.57 -19.08 -8.03
CA THR A 18 0.51 -18.55 -8.90
C THR A 18 0.81 -17.11 -9.33
N GLY A 19 0.04 -16.55 -10.26
CA GLY A 19 0.14 -15.12 -10.59
C GLY A 19 -0.06 -14.22 -9.36
N ARG A 20 -1.01 -14.58 -8.48
CA ARG A 20 -1.21 -13.96 -7.17
C ARG A 20 0.04 -14.04 -6.31
N GLY A 21 0.63 -15.23 -6.22
CA GLY A 21 1.85 -15.48 -5.45
C GLY A 21 3.03 -14.66 -5.94
N MET A 22 3.16 -14.51 -7.26
CA MET A 22 4.21 -13.68 -7.87
C MET A 22 4.04 -12.21 -7.51
N ILE A 23 2.85 -11.63 -7.70
CA ILE A 23 2.58 -10.24 -7.30
C ILE A 23 2.77 -10.07 -5.79
N PHE A 24 2.21 -10.97 -4.98
CA PHE A 24 2.35 -10.96 -3.53
C PHE A 24 3.83 -10.94 -3.09
N SER A 25 4.70 -11.69 -3.76
CA SER A 25 6.13 -11.79 -3.41
C SER A 25 6.89 -10.48 -3.57
N PHE A 26 6.33 -9.51 -4.29
CA PHE A 26 6.94 -8.18 -4.41
C PHE A 26 6.69 -7.32 -3.19
N PHE A 27 5.79 -7.67 -2.26
CA PHE A 27 5.41 -6.81 -1.14
C PHE A 27 5.66 -7.47 0.21
N HIS A 28 5.43 -6.70 1.29
CA HIS A 28 5.57 -7.19 2.65
C HIS A 28 4.21 -7.55 3.26
N GLY A 29 4.13 -8.70 3.94
CA GLY A 29 2.96 -9.10 4.71
C GLY A 29 1.65 -9.06 3.90
N GLY A 30 0.61 -8.45 4.47
CA GLY A 30 -0.72 -8.36 3.87
C GLY A 30 -0.84 -7.43 2.65
N GLU A 31 0.15 -6.58 2.37
CA GLU A 31 0.09 -5.63 1.24
C GLU A 31 -0.03 -6.35 -0.09
N GLY A 32 0.82 -7.37 -0.29
CA GLY A 32 0.85 -8.13 -1.52
C GLY A 32 -0.46 -8.87 -1.78
N LEU A 33 -1.17 -9.26 -0.71
CA LEU A 33 -2.48 -9.89 -0.81
C LEU A 33 -3.51 -8.91 -1.35
N ALA A 34 -3.58 -7.71 -0.77
CA ALA A 34 -4.51 -6.67 -1.21
C ALA A 34 -4.22 -6.20 -2.64
N VAL A 35 -2.93 -5.96 -2.99
CA VAL A 35 -2.53 -5.56 -4.34
C VAL A 35 -2.87 -6.64 -5.35
N ALA A 36 -2.55 -7.90 -5.07
CA ALA A 36 -2.77 -8.99 -6.02
C ALA A 36 -4.26 -9.18 -6.34
N VAL A 37 -5.14 -9.19 -5.33
CA VAL A 37 -6.59 -9.37 -5.60
C VAL A 37 -7.22 -8.17 -6.28
N ALA A 38 -6.73 -6.95 -6.02
CA ALA A 38 -7.19 -5.76 -6.73
C ALA A 38 -6.78 -5.76 -8.20
N LEU A 39 -5.62 -6.33 -8.52
CA LEU A 39 -5.19 -6.50 -9.90
C LEU A 39 -5.93 -7.64 -10.60
N GLU A 40 -6.28 -8.72 -9.90
CA GLU A 40 -7.10 -9.81 -10.45
C GLU A 40 -8.53 -9.37 -10.80
N ASP A 41 -9.08 -8.37 -10.10
CA ASP A 41 -10.38 -7.80 -10.43
C ASP A 41 -10.26 -6.81 -11.61
N GLU A 42 -10.61 -7.29 -12.81
CA GLU A 42 -10.58 -6.49 -14.04
C GLU A 42 -11.50 -5.25 -13.99
N THR A 43 -12.50 -5.24 -13.11
CA THR A 43 -13.43 -4.12 -12.95
C THR A 43 -12.89 -3.03 -12.03
N TYR A 44 -11.74 -3.25 -11.38
CA TYR A 44 -11.07 -2.27 -10.52
C TYR A 44 -10.30 -1.24 -11.36
N PRO A 45 -10.67 0.04 -11.37
CA PRO A 45 -9.90 1.06 -12.07
C PRO A 45 -8.52 1.24 -11.41
N ILE A 46 -7.47 1.25 -12.22
CA ILE A 46 -6.08 1.38 -11.71
C ILE A 46 -5.88 2.73 -11.01
N ASP A 47 -6.49 3.80 -11.51
CA ASP A 47 -6.44 5.13 -10.92
C ASP A 47 -7.17 5.21 -9.57
N GLU A 48 -8.26 4.46 -9.37
CA GLU A 48 -8.87 4.29 -8.05
C GLU A 48 -7.97 3.48 -7.12
N LEU A 49 -7.47 2.34 -7.60
CA LEU A 49 -6.58 1.46 -6.83
C LEU A 49 -5.40 2.24 -6.27
N LEU A 50 -4.74 3.09 -7.06
CA LEU A 50 -3.60 3.90 -6.60
C LEU A 50 -3.90 4.66 -5.31
N PHE A 51 -5.08 5.26 -5.16
CA PHE A 51 -5.46 5.95 -3.93
C PHE A 51 -5.92 4.98 -2.83
N ASP A 52 -6.61 3.91 -3.19
CA ASP A 52 -7.08 2.90 -2.24
C ASP A 52 -5.93 2.14 -1.54
N LEU A 53 -4.74 2.10 -2.15
CA LEU A 53 -3.51 1.62 -1.51
C LEU A 53 -3.17 2.40 -0.23
N ALA A 54 -3.61 3.65 -0.08
CA ALA A 54 -3.42 4.43 1.15
C ALA A 54 -4.04 3.74 2.37
N ASN A 55 -5.11 2.97 2.16
CA ASN A 55 -5.79 2.27 3.24
C ASN A 55 -4.95 1.13 3.84
N ILE A 56 -4.01 0.53 3.10
CA ILE A 56 -3.34 -0.72 3.51
C ILE A 56 -2.55 -0.58 4.83
N ARG A 57 -1.94 0.59 5.07
CA ARG A 57 -1.12 0.87 6.27
C ARG A 57 -1.65 2.03 7.11
N ALA A 58 -2.87 2.48 6.86
CA ALA A 58 -3.47 3.66 7.48
C ALA A 58 -3.81 3.48 8.97
N GLY A 59 -4.16 2.26 9.37
CA GLY A 59 -4.68 1.98 10.71
C GLY A 59 -6.11 2.51 10.91
N PRO A 60 -6.78 2.09 12.00
CA PRO A 60 -8.23 2.19 12.12
C PRO A 60 -8.78 3.61 12.30
N ARG A 61 -7.94 4.59 12.64
CA ARG A 61 -8.37 5.97 12.97
C ARG A 61 -9.00 6.72 11.80
N PHE A 62 -8.72 6.31 10.57
CA PHE A 62 -9.26 6.94 9.36
C PHE A 62 -10.73 6.65 9.13
N ALA A 63 -11.26 5.57 9.72
CA ALA A 63 -12.64 5.16 9.49
C ALA A 63 -13.66 6.00 10.27
N GLY A 64 -13.24 6.75 11.29
CA GLY A 64 -14.16 7.54 12.11
C GLY A 64 -15.24 6.65 12.75
N GLU A 65 -16.50 6.87 12.35
CA GLU A 65 -17.66 6.08 12.78
C GLU A 65 -17.95 4.87 11.87
N ASP A 66 -17.33 4.82 10.68
CA ASP A 66 -17.48 3.72 9.73
C ASP A 66 -16.61 2.50 10.10
N SER A 67 -16.78 1.41 9.36
CA SER A 67 -15.97 0.20 9.55
C SER A 67 -14.51 0.42 9.12
N PRO A 68 -13.51 0.12 9.97
CA PRO A 68 -12.09 0.15 9.60
C PRO A 68 -11.72 -0.74 8.42
N MET A 69 -12.51 -1.80 8.18
CA MET A 69 -12.30 -2.79 7.11
C MET A 69 -13.14 -2.50 5.86
N GLY A 70 -13.81 -1.35 5.82
CA GLY A 70 -14.65 -0.93 4.70
C GLY A 70 -13.85 -0.43 3.49
N GLY A 71 -14.52 0.35 2.66
CA GLY A 71 -13.98 0.80 1.37
C GLY A 71 -13.88 -0.32 0.34
N ARG A 72 -13.66 0.06 -0.91
CA ARG A 72 -13.66 -0.86 -2.06
C ARG A 72 -12.62 -1.98 -1.89
N LEU A 73 -11.39 -1.62 -1.55
CA LEU A 73 -10.28 -2.57 -1.39
C LEU A 73 -10.49 -3.53 -0.21
N GLY A 74 -10.98 -3.03 0.92
CA GLY A 74 -11.28 -3.84 2.10
C GLY A 74 -12.38 -4.86 1.83
N ILE A 75 -13.48 -4.43 1.21
CA ILE A 75 -14.59 -5.29 0.79
C ILE A 75 -14.12 -6.35 -0.21
N LEU A 76 -13.26 -5.98 -1.17
CA LEU A 76 -12.69 -6.93 -2.13
C LEU A 76 -11.82 -7.97 -1.42
N CYS A 77 -10.92 -7.54 -0.53
CA CYS A 77 -10.11 -8.44 0.28
C CYS A 77 -10.99 -9.43 1.06
N GLN A 78 -12.05 -8.96 1.74
CA GLN A 78 -12.98 -9.84 2.46
C GLN A 78 -13.79 -10.75 1.56
N ARG A 79 -14.09 -10.35 0.32
CA ARG A 79 -14.76 -11.23 -0.64
C ARG A 79 -13.87 -12.41 -1.03
N VAL A 80 -12.58 -12.14 -1.28
CA VAL A 80 -11.63 -13.16 -1.73
C VAL A 80 -11.12 -14.01 -0.56
N TYR A 81 -10.73 -13.38 0.54
CA TYR A 81 -10.12 -14.03 1.71
C TYR A 81 -11.11 -14.35 2.82
N ARG A 82 -12.39 -14.01 2.66
CA ARG A 82 -13.44 -14.22 3.66
C ARG A 82 -13.08 -13.53 4.97
N ARG A 83 -13.25 -14.20 6.11
CA ARG A 83 -12.82 -13.74 7.44
C ARG A 83 -11.55 -14.47 7.89
N ALA A 84 -10.62 -14.72 6.97
CA ALA A 84 -9.40 -15.44 7.30
C ALA A 84 -8.49 -14.61 8.22
N ASP A 85 -7.92 -15.29 9.22
CA ASP A 85 -6.91 -14.75 10.11
C ASP A 85 -5.59 -15.49 9.89
N TYR A 86 -4.59 -14.74 9.42
CA TYR A 86 -3.24 -15.23 9.23
C TYR A 86 -2.25 -14.24 9.86
N PRO A 87 -1.58 -14.60 10.96
CA PRO A 87 -0.67 -13.70 11.66
C PRO A 87 0.35 -13.06 10.72
N GLY A 88 0.45 -11.72 10.78
CA GLY A 88 1.34 -10.92 9.92
C GLY A 88 0.81 -10.64 8.50
N TYR A 89 -0.29 -11.29 8.09
CA TYR A 89 -0.89 -11.13 6.77
C TYR A 89 -2.27 -10.49 6.84
N LEU A 90 -3.23 -11.20 7.44
CA LEU A 90 -4.64 -10.81 7.46
C LEU A 90 -5.24 -10.87 8.86
N SER A 91 -6.14 -9.94 9.13
CA SER A 91 -7.10 -9.97 10.24
C SER A 91 -8.49 -9.81 9.65
N MET A 92 -9.40 -10.76 9.89
CA MET A 92 -10.75 -10.79 9.33
C MET A 92 -10.78 -10.58 7.80
N GLY A 93 -9.82 -11.16 7.09
CA GLY A 93 -9.71 -11.12 5.63
C GLY A 93 -9.13 -9.85 5.02
N VAL A 94 -8.69 -8.87 5.81
CA VAL A 94 -8.01 -7.65 5.31
C VAL A 94 -6.60 -7.51 5.90
N PRO A 95 -5.69 -6.72 5.29
CA PRO A 95 -4.37 -6.48 5.86
C PRO A 95 -4.44 -5.97 7.30
N VAL A 96 -3.52 -6.43 8.16
CA VAL A 96 -3.57 -6.16 9.62
C VAL A 96 -3.57 -4.66 9.95
N GLN A 97 -2.92 -3.84 9.13
CA GLN A 97 -2.80 -2.39 9.31
C GLN A 97 -3.81 -1.60 8.47
N TYR A 98 -4.80 -2.28 7.88
CA TYR A 98 -5.77 -1.66 7.00
C TYR A 98 -6.64 -0.66 7.77
N GLY A 99 -6.93 0.47 7.13
CA GLY A 99 -7.82 1.51 7.63
C GLY A 99 -8.52 2.21 6.49
N ALA A 100 -9.81 1.92 6.32
CA ALA A 100 -10.68 2.63 5.40
C ALA A 100 -10.73 4.15 5.73
N GLY A 101 -10.93 4.99 4.72
CA GLY A 101 -11.00 6.45 4.86
C GLY A 101 -9.69 7.18 4.54
N ALA A 102 -8.54 6.47 4.51
CA ALA A 102 -7.26 7.09 4.19
C ALA A 102 -7.15 7.45 2.71
N SER A 103 -7.75 6.67 1.82
CA SER A 103 -7.89 6.96 0.39
C SER A 103 -8.46 8.35 0.14
N GLU A 104 -9.54 8.70 0.82
CA GLU A 104 -10.27 9.94 0.68
C GLU A 104 -9.44 11.12 1.20
N VAL A 105 -8.79 10.95 2.35
CA VAL A 105 -7.88 11.95 2.93
C VAL A 105 -6.69 12.20 2.01
N VAL A 106 -6.04 11.15 1.49
CA VAL A 106 -4.92 11.29 0.56
C VAL A 106 -5.36 11.95 -0.74
N ARG A 107 -6.51 11.56 -1.29
CA ARG A 107 -7.05 12.16 -2.52
C ARG A 107 -7.33 13.65 -2.32
N ALA A 108 -7.93 14.04 -1.19
CA ALA A 108 -8.17 15.44 -0.85
C ALA A 108 -6.86 16.24 -0.73
N LEU A 109 -5.81 15.67 -0.12
CA LEU A 109 -4.50 16.33 0.02
C LEU A 109 -3.73 16.45 -1.29
N VAL A 110 -3.84 15.47 -2.18
CA VAL A 110 -3.24 15.54 -3.52
C VAL A 110 -3.95 16.60 -4.36
N ALA A 111 -5.26 16.75 -4.21
CA ALA A 111 -6.04 17.78 -4.89
C ALA A 111 -5.78 19.20 -4.33
N ASP A 112 -5.71 19.34 -3.00
CA ASP A 112 -5.38 20.58 -2.31
C ASP A 112 -4.51 20.32 -1.06
N PRO A 113 -3.19 20.51 -1.15
CA PRO A 113 -2.28 20.31 0.00
C PRO A 113 -2.57 21.21 1.21
N ARG A 114 -3.27 22.34 1.01
CA ARG A 114 -3.59 23.29 2.09
C ARG A 114 -4.80 22.85 2.92
N SER A 115 -5.54 21.85 2.45
CA SER A 115 -6.76 21.34 3.11
C SER A 115 -6.49 20.54 4.39
N LYS A 116 -5.23 20.20 4.70
CA LYS A 116 -4.84 19.32 5.83
C LYS A 116 -5.50 19.69 7.16
N HIS A 117 -5.55 20.99 7.51
CA HIS A 117 -6.14 21.45 8.77
C HIS A 117 -7.66 21.20 8.87
N LYS A 118 -8.35 21.07 7.74
CA LYS A 118 -9.78 20.81 7.67
C LYS A 118 -10.11 19.32 7.82
N LEU A 119 -9.12 18.45 7.65
CA LEU A 119 -9.29 16.99 7.66
C LEU A 119 -9.06 16.37 9.05
N THR A 120 -8.53 17.14 10.00
CA THR A 120 -8.27 16.65 11.36
C THR A 120 -9.49 16.76 12.26
N ASN A 121 -9.65 15.79 13.16
CA ASN A 121 -10.69 15.77 14.19
C ASN A 121 -10.12 15.22 15.51
N GLU A 122 -10.98 14.83 16.46
CA GLU A 122 -10.53 14.30 17.76
C GLU A 122 -9.79 12.95 17.65
N LEU A 123 -10.12 12.15 16.64
CA LEU A 123 -9.54 10.82 16.39
C LEU A 123 -8.39 10.86 15.38
N LEU A 124 -8.54 11.65 14.31
CA LEU A 124 -7.57 11.77 13.22
C LEU A 124 -6.72 13.04 13.39
N ARG A 125 -5.45 12.86 13.76
CA ARG A 125 -4.51 13.96 14.04
C ARG A 125 -3.55 14.19 12.87
N HIS A 126 -2.86 15.33 12.85
CA HIS A 126 -1.88 15.67 11.81
C HIS A 126 -0.82 14.59 11.58
N GLY A 127 -0.33 13.96 12.65
CA GLY A 127 0.67 12.89 12.57
C GLY A 127 0.15 11.63 11.89
N ASP A 128 -1.13 11.27 12.07
CA ASP A 128 -1.75 10.14 11.38
C ASP A 128 -1.82 10.41 9.87
N ILE A 129 -2.20 11.63 9.49
CA ILE A 129 -2.29 12.07 8.09
C ILE A 129 -0.89 12.07 7.43
N GLU A 130 0.12 12.62 8.10
CA GLU A 130 1.50 12.62 7.59
C GLU A 130 2.02 11.20 7.40
N ARG A 131 1.79 10.33 8.38
CA ARG A 131 2.17 8.92 8.29
C ARG A 131 1.49 8.24 7.12
N ALA A 132 0.18 8.38 6.96
CA ALA A 132 -0.55 7.76 5.85
C ALA A 132 -0.04 8.25 4.48
N LEU A 133 0.26 9.55 4.33
CA LEU A 133 0.82 10.10 3.10
C LEU A 133 2.21 9.53 2.79
N VAL A 134 3.07 9.39 3.80
CA VAL A 134 4.42 8.80 3.67
C VAL A 134 4.33 7.32 3.31
N GLU A 135 3.47 6.55 3.99
CA GLU A 135 3.26 5.13 3.71
C GLU A 135 2.70 4.89 2.31
N TRP A 136 1.69 5.68 1.91
CA TRP A 136 1.13 5.63 0.58
C TRP A 136 2.19 5.87 -0.51
N ARG A 137 2.99 6.93 -0.37
CA ARG A 137 4.13 7.20 -1.28
C ARG A 137 5.20 6.12 -1.24
N SER A 138 5.38 5.45 -0.11
CA SER A 138 6.30 4.31 0.01
C SER A 138 5.79 3.14 -0.83
N ILE A 139 4.50 2.80 -0.75
CA ILE A 139 3.88 1.74 -1.56
C ILE A 139 3.97 2.07 -3.06
N LEU A 140 3.68 3.31 -3.46
CA LEU A 140 3.79 3.72 -4.87
C LEU A 140 5.21 3.57 -5.41
N ARG A 141 6.22 4.06 -4.67
CA ARG A 141 7.64 3.87 -5.05
C ARG A 141 8.03 2.40 -5.09
N HIS A 142 7.51 1.60 -4.16
CA HIS A 142 7.72 0.16 -4.17
C HIS A 142 7.21 -0.46 -5.48
N ILE A 143 5.98 -0.15 -5.88
CA ILE A 143 5.38 -0.63 -7.13
C ILE A 143 6.25 -0.28 -8.34
N VAL A 144 6.71 0.97 -8.43
CA VAL A 144 7.56 1.44 -9.53
C VAL A 144 8.87 0.63 -9.61
N LEU A 145 9.52 0.40 -8.46
CA LEU A 145 10.81 -0.29 -8.36
C LEU A 145 10.70 -1.82 -8.41
N ALA A 146 9.52 -2.39 -8.17
CA ALA A 146 9.33 -3.84 -8.15
C ALA A 146 9.59 -4.47 -9.53
N PRO A 147 9.92 -5.78 -9.61
CA PRO A 147 10.23 -6.44 -10.87
C PRO A 147 9.13 -6.32 -11.93
N ALA A 148 9.52 -6.35 -13.21
CA ALA A 148 8.56 -6.56 -14.29
C ALA A 148 7.97 -7.97 -14.20
N TYR A 149 6.67 -8.09 -14.48
CA TYR A 149 5.96 -9.36 -14.49
C TYR A 149 4.96 -9.34 -15.65
N PRO A 150 4.81 -10.44 -16.43
CA PRO A 150 3.96 -10.47 -17.63
C PRO A 150 2.47 -10.53 -17.29
N PHE A 151 1.96 -9.44 -16.71
CA PHE A 151 0.56 -9.22 -16.39
C PHE A 151 0.21 -7.77 -16.73
N SER A 152 -0.68 -7.56 -17.72
CA SER A 152 -0.99 -6.23 -18.26
C SER A 152 -1.38 -5.23 -17.16
N ARG A 153 -2.25 -5.62 -16.24
CA ARG A 153 -2.71 -4.75 -15.14
C ARG A 153 -1.58 -4.39 -14.17
N TRP A 154 -0.58 -5.27 -13.99
CA TRP A 154 0.63 -4.92 -13.23
C TRP A 154 1.45 -3.85 -13.96
N THR A 155 1.65 -4.00 -15.27
CA THR A 155 2.33 -2.98 -16.09
C THR A 155 1.59 -1.64 -16.03
N GLU A 156 0.27 -1.64 -16.16
CA GLU A 156 -0.58 -0.45 -16.05
C GLU A 156 -0.45 0.22 -14.67
N LEU A 157 -0.51 -0.58 -13.58
CA LEU A 157 -0.32 -0.06 -12.22
C LEU A 157 1.05 0.59 -12.05
N LYS A 158 2.11 -0.04 -12.56
CA LYS A 158 3.47 0.51 -12.51
C LYS A 158 3.56 1.86 -13.23
N THR A 159 3.08 1.94 -14.47
CA THR A 159 3.10 3.19 -15.26
C THR A 159 2.27 4.29 -14.59
N ALA A 160 1.09 3.95 -14.06
CA ALA A 160 0.25 4.92 -13.38
C ALA A 160 0.85 5.40 -12.04
N ALA A 161 1.49 4.49 -11.29
CA ALA A 161 2.20 4.83 -10.06
C ALA A 161 3.39 5.76 -10.32
N GLU A 162 4.17 5.50 -11.37
CA GLU A 162 5.32 6.34 -11.80
C GLU A 162 4.85 7.78 -12.07
N GLY A 163 3.81 7.94 -12.88
CA GLY A 163 3.25 9.26 -13.18
C GLY A 163 2.72 10.02 -11.95
N LEU A 164 2.34 9.31 -10.87
CA LEU A 164 1.89 9.94 -9.62
C LEU A 164 3.05 10.27 -8.67
N VAL A 165 4.08 9.42 -8.63
CA VAL A 165 5.31 9.70 -7.86
C VAL A 165 5.98 10.97 -8.39
N ASP A 166 6.08 11.13 -9.71
CA ASP A 166 6.69 12.32 -10.33
C ASP A 166 5.91 13.60 -10.01
N LYS A 167 4.58 13.56 -10.06
CA LYS A 167 3.71 14.71 -9.78
C LYS A 167 3.68 15.09 -8.30
N THR A 168 3.83 14.10 -7.41
CA THR A 168 3.74 14.33 -5.97
C THR A 168 5.10 14.57 -5.32
N GLY A 169 6.21 14.45 -6.06
CA GLY A 169 7.59 14.62 -5.58
C GLY A 169 7.75 15.78 -4.60
N SER A 170 8.13 15.45 -3.35
CA SER A 170 8.53 16.44 -2.35
C SER A 170 9.96 16.91 -2.66
N PRO A 171 10.35 18.17 -2.40
CA PRO A 171 11.70 18.69 -2.65
C PRO A 171 12.82 17.88 -1.97
N THR A 172 12.50 17.13 -0.92
CA THR A 172 13.44 16.29 -0.17
C THR A 172 13.87 15.01 -0.93
N SER A 173 13.26 14.71 -2.08
CA SER A 173 13.63 13.56 -2.92
C SER A 173 14.97 13.76 -3.65
N ALA A 174 15.53 14.97 -3.60
CA ALA A 174 16.82 15.33 -4.18
C ALA A 174 18.01 15.10 -3.23
N VAL A 175 17.92 14.17 -2.28
CA VAL A 175 19.11 13.69 -1.58
C VAL A 175 19.62 12.48 -2.34
N ASP A 176 20.55 12.75 -3.25
CA ASP A 176 21.33 11.71 -3.92
C ASP A 176 22.13 10.95 -2.85
N LEU A 177 21.67 9.75 -2.48
CA LEU A 177 22.29 8.91 -1.43
C LEU A 177 23.75 8.60 -1.73
N VAL A 178 24.17 8.70 -3.01
CA VAL A 178 25.56 8.58 -3.43
C VAL A 178 26.44 9.69 -2.83
N THR A 179 25.88 10.87 -2.56
CA THR A 179 26.62 12.02 -1.98
C THR A 179 26.82 11.95 -0.46
N LEU A 180 26.17 11.00 0.25
CA LEU A 180 26.27 10.88 1.71
C LEU A 180 27.41 10.00 2.21
N VAL A 181 28.26 9.48 1.32
CA VAL A 181 29.44 8.67 1.67
C VAL A 181 30.70 9.45 1.25
N PRO A 182 31.19 10.45 2.03
CA PRO A 182 32.02 10.16 3.21
C PRO A 182 32.08 11.29 4.27
N LEU A 183 30.98 11.60 4.98
CA LEU A 183 31.03 12.53 6.14
C LEU A 183 30.98 11.83 7.51
N GLN A 184 30.76 10.52 7.56
CA GLN A 184 30.68 9.76 8.82
C GLN A 184 32.02 9.21 9.35
N GLN A 185 33.15 9.42 8.66
CA GLN A 185 34.45 8.89 9.13
C GLN A 185 35.33 9.88 9.93
N ARG A 186 34.81 11.06 10.33
CA ARG A 186 35.60 12.06 11.06
C ARG A 186 35.28 12.23 12.55
N ALA A 187 34.63 11.24 13.17
CA ALA A 187 34.33 11.26 14.60
C ALA A 187 34.89 10.04 15.36
N VAL A 188 36.13 9.63 15.08
CA VAL A 188 36.95 8.88 16.06
C VAL A 188 38.41 9.33 15.88
N ARG A 189 38.82 10.31 16.68
CA ARG A 189 40.22 10.52 17.12
C ARG A 189 40.21 11.55 18.26
N LYS A 190 40.09 11.04 19.47
CA LYS A 190 40.80 11.56 20.65
C LYS A 190 41.42 10.37 21.35
#